data_AF-A0A2A4WHY6-F1
#
_entry.id   AF-A0A2A4WHY6-F1
#
_cell.length_a   1.000
_cell.length_b   1.000
_cell.length_c   1.000
_cell.angle_alpha   90.00
_cell.angle_beta   90.00
_cell.angle_gamma   90.00
#
_symmetry.space_group_name_H-M   'P 1'
#
loop_
_entity.id
_entity.type
_entity.pdbx_description
1 polymer ?
#
loop_
_entity_poly.entity_id
_entity_poly.type
_entity_poly.pdbx_seq_one_letter_code
_entity_poly.pdbx_strand_id
1 'polypeptide(L)'
;MTTISYNTVLVELLARIARTDKHVLISWHKVQQWPDNLLKRLAAGLLAKASQAESIQCPECPNACFMNVRIYTSPESPTPRAFVICNDIDMQEEMGRINIDLDSLQQWKTSAKQLAKVVAGLLDLDITPNKTKSQDNIPLGMLASKNGRHWVSLNIKSMLLELNQQTVQLNELLYFEGESLVIDRSRINEMLVAAPLRQGKEYIPSTSIREARKLKTEAKHQNWRDEYARMKRQQPDMSARGISKKIATMNIAQGAEASTIYRKMK
;
A
#
# COMPACT_ATOMS: atom_id res chain seq x y z
N MET A 1 -7.28 38.21 7.09
CA MET A 1 -6.79 36.89 7.50
C MET A 1 -7.36 35.87 6.53
N THR A 2 -6.51 35.19 5.75
CA THR A 2 -6.96 34.20 4.77
C THR A 2 -7.43 32.96 5.53
N THR A 3 -8.72 32.68 5.54
CA THR A 3 -9.26 31.45 6.16
C THR A 3 -8.75 30.25 5.38
N ILE A 4 -8.02 29.36 6.05
CA ILE A 4 -7.54 28.11 5.46
C ILE A 4 -8.78 27.29 5.07
N SER A 5 -8.83 26.70 3.86
CA SER A 5 -9.98 25.87 3.46
C SER A 5 -9.87 24.43 4.00
N TYR A 6 -10.99 23.70 4.04
CA TYR A 6 -11.01 22.27 4.39
C TYR A 6 -10.05 21.45 3.51
N ASN A 7 -10.06 21.70 2.19
CA ASN A 7 -9.20 21.01 1.24
C ASN A 7 -7.72 21.34 1.44
N THR A 8 -7.40 22.59 1.82
CA THR A 8 -6.02 22.97 2.16
C THR A 8 -5.50 22.18 3.36
N VAL A 9 -6.30 22.03 4.41
CA VAL A 9 -5.93 21.22 5.59
C VAL A 9 -5.79 19.74 5.21
N LEU A 10 -6.70 19.20 4.39
CA LEU A 10 -6.62 17.82 3.92
C LEU A 10 -5.31 17.55 3.17
N VAL A 11 -4.96 18.41 2.20
CA VAL A 11 -3.71 18.27 1.43
C VAL A 11 -2.48 18.35 2.35
N GLU A 12 -2.48 19.27 3.32
CA GLU A 12 -1.39 19.37 4.31
C GLU A 12 -1.28 18.08 5.14
N LEU A 13 -2.40 17.51 5.59
CA LEU A 13 -2.43 16.26 6.34
C LEU A 13 -1.93 15.08 5.52
N LEU A 14 -2.38 14.93 4.27
CA LEU A 14 -1.91 13.88 3.36
C LEU A 14 -0.39 13.97 3.17
N ALA A 15 0.14 15.17 2.93
CA ALA A 15 1.57 15.39 2.78
C ALA A 15 2.36 15.06 4.07
N ARG A 16 1.81 15.35 5.25
CA ARG A 16 2.43 14.97 6.52
C ARG A 16 2.43 13.46 6.73
N ILE A 17 1.34 12.77 6.40
CA ILE A 17 1.24 11.31 6.51
C ILE A 17 2.25 10.64 5.56
N ALA A 18 2.44 11.15 4.35
CA ALA A 18 3.38 10.59 3.36
C ALA A 18 4.85 10.61 3.82
N ARG A 19 5.21 11.50 4.74
CA ARG A 19 6.59 11.71 5.21
C ARG A 19 6.97 10.86 6.42
N THR A 20 6.03 10.09 7.00
CA THR A 20 6.30 9.33 8.22
C THR A 20 5.65 7.96 8.19
N ASP A 21 6.40 6.96 8.65
CA ASP A 21 5.89 5.61 8.88
C ASP A 21 5.19 5.48 10.26
N LYS A 22 5.21 6.55 11.05
CA LYS A 22 4.63 6.63 12.41
C LYS A 22 3.32 7.43 12.40
N HIS A 23 2.80 7.69 13.60
CA HIS A 23 1.70 8.61 13.76
C HIS A 23 2.14 10.06 13.51
N VAL A 24 1.34 10.79 12.73
CA VAL A 24 1.43 12.25 12.67
C VAL A 24 0.68 12.80 13.87
N LEU A 25 1.37 13.58 14.70
CA LEU A 25 0.76 14.32 15.80
C LEU A 25 0.35 15.72 15.34
N ILE A 26 -0.82 16.15 15.79
CA ILE A 26 -1.43 17.45 15.48
C ILE A 26 -1.78 18.10 16.80
N SER A 27 -1.17 19.26 17.08
CA SER A 27 -1.38 19.99 18.32
C SER A 27 -2.70 20.76 18.33
N TRP A 28 -3.23 21.03 19.53
CA TRP A 28 -4.34 21.94 19.75
C TRP A 28 -4.20 23.27 19.00
N HIS A 29 -3.05 23.94 19.15
CA HIS A 29 -2.77 25.21 18.46
C HIS A 29 -2.93 25.13 16.94
N LYS A 30 -2.51 24.02 16.31
CA LYS A 30 -2.67 23.82 14.86
C LYS A 30 -4.14 23.62 14.48
N VAL A 31 -4.91 22.92 15.31
CA VAL A 31 -6.35 22.71 15.09
C VAL A 31 -7.16 23.98 15.26
N GLN A 32 -6.78 24.89 16.17
CA GLN A 32 -7.45 26.19 16.32
C GLN A 32 -7.33 27.09 15.08
N GLN A 33 -6.40 26.79 14.17
CA GLN A 33 -6.23 27.51 12.90
C GLN A 33 -7.09 26.92 11.78
N TRP A 34 -7.77 25.81 12.02
CA TRP A 34 -8.62 25.16 11.04
C TRP A 34 -9.99 25.84 10.96
N PRO A 35 -10.71 25.67 9.84
CA PRO A 35 -12.13 25.99 9.79
C PRO A 35 -12.93 25.37 10.91
N ASP A 36 -13.99 26.06 11.31
CA ASP A 36 -15.02 25.55 12.22
C ASP A 36 -15.48 24.15 11.78
N ASN A 37 -15.84 23.30 12.74
CA ASN A 37 -16.30 21.92 12.52
C ASN A 37 -15.31 20.95 11.86
N LEU A 38 -14.22 21.39 11.21
CA LEU A 38 -13.31 20.50 10.49
C LEU A 38 -12.70 19.43 11.39
N LEU A 39 -12.30 19.79 12.62
CA LEU A 39 -11.80 18.81 13.59
C LEU A 39 -12.82 17.68 13.81
N LYS A 40 -14.08 18.03 14.05
CA LYS A 40 -15.16 17.07 14.31
C LYS A 40 -15.35 16.14 13.12
N ARG A 41 -15.27 16.67 11.90
CA ARG A 41 -15.38 15.90 10.65
C ARG A 41 -14.22 14.94 10.47
N LEU A 42 -12.99 15.41 10.67
CA LEU A 42 -11.80 14.59 10.58
C LEU A 42 -11.71 13.55 11.70
N ALA A 43 -12.21 13.86 12.91
CA ALA A 43 -12.28 12.94 14.04
C ALA A 43 -13.31 11.80 13.85
N ALA A 44 -14.16 11.86 12.83
CA ALA A 44 -15.08 10.78 12.48
C ALA A 44 -14.36 9.54 11.89
N GLY A 45 -13.06 9.63 11.59
CA GLY A 45 -12.28 8.46 11.19
C GLY A 45 -10.82 8.72 10.86
N LEU A 46 -10.48 9.90 10.31
CA LEU A 46 -9.11 10.22 9.91
C LEU A 46 -8.21 10.54 11.09
N LEU A 47 -8.75 11.23 12.11
CA LEU A 47 -8.04 11.61 13.33
C LEU A 47 -8.57 10.81 14.52
N ALA A 48 -7.67 10.44 15.41
CA ALA A 48 -8.00 9.93 16.74
C ALA A 48 -7.39 10.84 17.81
N LYS A 49 -8.02 10.95 18.97
CA LYS A 49 -7.42 11.66 20.11
C LYS A 49 -6.12 10.94 20.53
N ALA A 50 -5.05 11.72 20.75
CA ALA A 50 -3.78 11.23 21.24
C ALA A 50 -3.69 11.43 22.77
N SER A 51 -2.58 10.96 23.37
CA SER A 51 -2.22 11.37 24.73
C SER A 51 -1.98 12.88 24.76
N GLN A 52 -2.10 13.47 25.95
CA GLN A 52 -1.74 14.87 26.14
C GLN A 52 -0.28 15.11 25.77
N ALA A 53 0.00 16.33 25.32
CA ALA A 53 1.35 16.77 25.00
C ALA A 53 2.22 16.75 26.26
N GLU A 54 3.29 15.95 26.25
CA GLU A 54 4.32 15.97 27.29
C GLU A 54 5.28 17.14 27.13
N SER A 55 5.32 17.74 25.93
CA SER A 55 6.09 18.92 25.62
C SER A 55 5.29 19.88 24.74
N ILE A 56 5.47 21.18 24.99
CA ILE A 56 4.81 22.25 24.24
C ILE A 56 5.83 23.33 23.88
N GLN A 57 5.58 24.02 22.77
CA GLN A 57 6.28 25.25 22.45
C GLN A 57 5.89 26.31 23.48
N CYS A 58 6.90 26.91 24.11
CA CYS A 58 6.68 27.94 25.13
C CYS A 58 5.96 29.16 24.51
N PRO A 59 4.80 29.58 25.04
CA PRO A 59 4.02 30.67 24.46
C PRO A 59 4.64 32.05 24.72
N GLU A 60 5.45 32.18 25.78
CA GLU A 60 6.03 33.45 26.24
C GLU A 60 7.51 33.61 25.87
N CYS A 61 8.15 32.57 25.29
CA CYS A 61 9.58 32.61 24.97
C CYS A 61 9.80 33.14 23.53
N PRO A 62 10.62 34.18 23.32
CA PRO A 62 10.96 34.69 21.99
C PRO A 62 11.62 33.63 21.08
N ASN A 63 12.36 32.71 21.69
CA ASN A 63 13.07 31.63 20.99
C ASN A 63 12.15 30.45 20.65
N ALA A 64 10.89 30.49 21.09
CA ALA A 64 9.87 29.50 20.79
C ALA A 64 10.33 28.06 21.07
N CYS A 65 11.05 27.88 22.19
CA CYS A 65 11.63 26.61 22.62
C CYS A 65 10.54 25.58 23.01
N PHE A 66 10.83 24.30 22.81
CA PHE A 66 9.97 23.20 23.28
C PHE A 66 10.35 22.79 24.69
N MET A 67 9.36 22.80 25.59
CA MET A 67 9.55 22.61 27.03
C MET A 67 8.66 21.48 27.54
N ASN A 68 9.17 20.71 28.51
CA ASN A 68 8.39 19.62 29.11
C ASN A 68 7.32 20.18 30.04
N VAL A 69 6.10 19.70 29.86
CA VAL A 69 4.94 20.09 30.65
C VAL A 69 4.95 19.34 31.97
N ARG A 70 4.79 20.07 33.07
CA ARG A 70 4.59 19.52 34.41
C ARG A 70 3.15 19.70 34.82
N ILE A 71 2.49 18.60 35.18
CA ILE A 71 1.13 18.62 35.71
C ILE A 71 1.22 18.37 37.21
N TYR A 72 0.64 19.28 38.00
CA TYR A 72 0.58 19.19 39.45
C TYR A 72 -0.87 19.28 39.91
N THR A 73 -1.28 18.34 40.77
CA THR A 73 -2.57 18.36 41.45
C THR A 73 -2.32 18.60 42.93
N SER A 74 -2.86 19.69 43.47
CA SER A 74 -2.70 20.00 44.90
C SER A 74 -3.60 19.07 45.74
N PRO A 75 -3.16 18.63 46.93
CA PRO A 75 -4.04 17.96 47.87
C PRO A 75 -5.26 18.81 48.27
N GLU A 76 -5.13 20.13 48.26
CA GLU A 76 -6.17 21.09 48.69
C GLU A 76 -7.11 21.51 47.56
N SER A 77 -6.74 21.25 46.30
CA SER A 77 -7.54 21.61 45.11
C SER A 77 -7.48 20.48 44.08
N PRO A 78 -8.62 19.80 43.80
CA PRO A 78 -8.64 18.65 42.91
C PRO A 78 -8.38 19.00 41.43
N THR A 79 -8.36 20.29 41.08
CA THR A 79 -8.09 20.75 39.72
C THR A 79 -6.59 20.69 39.41
N PRO A 80 -6.17 19.90 38.41
CA PRO A 80 -4.78 19.86 37.99
C PRO A 80 -4.37 21.21 37.38
N ARG A 81 -3.10 21.57 37.55
CA ARG A 81 -2.47 22.74 36.91
C ARG A 81 -1.30 22.28 36.08
N ALA A 82 -1.23 22.74 34.83
CA ALA A 82 -0.09 22.49 33.97
C ALA A 82 0.80 23.73 33.89
N PHE A 83 2.12 23.53 33.86
CA PHE A 83 3.09 24.61 33.67
C PHE A 83 4.36 24.08 33.01
N VAL A 84 5.14 24.99 32.42
CA VAL A 84 6.51 24.74 31.97
C VAL A 84 7.48 25.61 32.78
N ILE A 85 8.73 25.17 32.88
CA ILE A 85 9.80 25.92 33.55
C ILE A 85 10.84 26.23 32.49
N CYS A 86 11.18 27.50 32.25
CA CYS A 86 12.21 27.88 31.28
C CYS A 86 13.54 27.17 31.60
N ASN A 87 14.28 26.68 30.61
CA ASN A 87 15.58 26.01 30.85
C ASN A 87 16.75 27.01 30.90
N ASP A 88 16.52 28.24 30.46
CA ASP A 88 17.50 29.31 30.51
C ASP A 88 17.56 29.88 31.93
N ILE A 89 18.73 29.78 32.57
CA ILE A 89 18.95 30.16 33.96
C ILE A 89 18.72 31.66 34.17
N ASP A 90 19.16 32.49 33.21
CA ASP A 90 19.03 33.94 33.32
C ASP A 90 17.56 34.36 33.16
N MET A 91 16.80 33.65 32.32
CA MET A 91 15.37 33.91 32.13
C MET A 91 14.48 33.25 33.19
N GLN A 92 14.98 32.31 34.00
CA GLN A 92 14.19 31.66 35.05
C GLN A 92 13.81 32.62 36.16
N GLU A 93 14.67 33.59 36.50
CA GLU A 93 14.38 34.59 37.51
C GLU A 93 13.29 35.58 37.04
N GLU A 94 13.21 35.84 35.74
CA GLU A 94 12.25 36.77 35.14
C GLU A 94 10.90 36.11 34.79
N MET A 95 10.92 34.89 34.23
CA MET A 95 9.73 34.21 33.72
C MET A 95 9.17 33.14 34.67
N GLY A 96 10.03 32.53 35.50
CA GLY A 96 9.63 31.52 36.47
C GLY A 96 8.84 30.33 35.87
N ARG A 97 7.62 30.11 36.40
CA ARG A 97 6.70 29.06 35.95
C ARG A 97 5.65 29.66 35.04
N ILE A 98 5.60 29.17 33.80
CA ILE A 98 4.63 29.62 32.80
C ILE A 98 3.45 28.68 32.85
N ASN A 99 2.28 29.19 33.23
CA ASN A 99 1.06 28.40 33.29
C ASN A 99 0.62 27.99 31.88
N ILE A 100 0.21 26.74 31.74
CA ILE A 100 -0.29 26.16 30.49
C ILE A 100 -1.73 25.75 30.72
N ASP A 101 -2.62 26.16 29.82
CA ASP A 101 -4.00 25.68 29.82
C ASP A 101 -4.03 24.18 29.48
N LEU A 102 -4.76 23.39 30.27
CA LEU A 102 -4.87 21.95 30.08
C LEU A 102 -5.49 21.59 28.73
N ASP A 103 -6.39 22.43 28.20
CA ASP A 103 -6.99 22.20 26.89
C ASP A 103 -5.98 22.37 25.75
N SER A 104 -4.97 23.23 25.93
CA SER A 104 -3.88 23.41 24.96
C SER A 104 -2.97 22.17 24.83
N LEU A 105 -3.01 21.26 25.81
CA LEU A 105 -2.26 20.00 25.78
C LEU A 105 -2.94 18.92 24.94
N GLN A 106 -4.17 19.16 24.47
CA GLN A 106 -4.86 18.21 23.62
C GLN A 106 -4.11 18.02 22.29
N GLN A 107 -4.03 16.77 21.84
CA GLN A 107 -3.44 16.42 20.56
C GLN A 107 -4.28 15.36 19.86
N TRP A 108 -4.17 15.32 18.54
CA TRP A 108 -4.73 14.28 17.71
C TRP A 108 -3.64 13.58 16.94
N LYS A 109 -3.88 12.31 16.63
CA LYS A 109 -3.00 11.49 15.83
C LYS A 109 -3.72 10.96 14.60
N THR A 110 -2.98 10.86 13.51
CA THR A 110 -3.38 10.14 12.31
C THR A 110 -2.25 9.24 11.84
N SER A 111 -2.55 8.34 10.91
CA SER A 111 -1.58 7.41 10.34
C SER A 111 -2.05 6.98 8.95
N ALA A 112 -1.11 6.47 8.15
CA ALA A 112 -1.43 5.87 6.86
C ALA A 112 -2.47 4.75 6.95
N LYS A 113 -2.47 3.98 8.07
CA LYS A 113 -3.47 2.94 8.32
C LYS A 113 -4.86 3.51 8.56
N GLN A 114 -4.98 4.63 9.27
CA GLN A 114 -6.27 5.31 9.46
C GLN A 114 -6.77 5.90 8.14
N LEU A 115 -5.87 6.53 7.38
CA LEU A 115 -6.18 7.04 6.03
C LEU A 115 -6.68 5.91 5.11
N ALA A 116 -5.99 4.77 5.06
CA ALA A 116 -6.41 3.61 4.28
C ALA A 116 -7.81 3.14 4.67
N LYS A 117 -8.14 3.11 5.97
CA LYS A 117 -9.49 2.78 6.47
C LYS A 117 -10.55 3.76 5.97
N VAL A 118 -10.26 5.06 6.02
CA VAL A 118 -11.16 6.09 5.51
C VAL A 118 -11.37 5.91 4.00
N VAL A 119 -10.29 5.76 3.22
CA VAL A 119 -10.39 5.56 1.76
C VAL A 119 -11.18 4.31 1.40
N ALA A 120 -10.95 3.19 2.09
CA ALA A 120 -11.72 1.97 1.87
C ALA A 120 -13.20 2.16 2.22
N GLY A 121 -13.50 2.81 3.35
CA GLY A 121 -14.88 3.13 3.72
C GLY A 121 -15.58 4.03 2.69
N LEU A 122 -14.88 5.03 2.15
CA LEU A 122 -15.40 5.89 1.08
C LEU A 122 -15.62 5.15 -0.25
N LEU A 123 -14.97 4.00 -0.44
CA LEU A 123 -15.12 3.12 -1.60
C LEU A 123 -16.07 1.94 -1.33
N ASP A 124 -16.73 1.89 -0.17
CA ASP A 124 -17.55 0.76 0.29
C ASP A 124 -16.80 -0.58 0.28
N LEU A 125 -15.52 -0.55 0.65
CA LEU A 125 -14.65 -1.73 0.72
C LEU A 125 -14.45 -2.18 2.17
N ASP A 126 -14.70 -3.46 2.40
CA ASP A 126 -14.29 -4.11 3.63
C ASP A 126 -12.79 -4.36 3.60
N ILE A 127 -12.03 -3.62 4.41
CA ILE A 127 -10.61 -3.93 4.61
C ILE A 127 -10.53 -5.24 5.37
N THR A 128 -10.17 -6.32 4.68
CA THR A 128 -9.59 -7.48 5.33
C THR A 128 -8.14 -7.16 5.67
N PRO A 129 -7.75 -7.06 6.96
CA PRO A 129 -6.37 -6.78 7.35
C PRO A 129 -5.50 -8.00 7.02
N ASN A 130 -5.08 -8.11 5.76
CA ASN A 130 -4.12 -9.12 5.36
C ASN A 130 -2.72 -8.58 5.66
N LYS A 131 -1.92 -9.36 6.41
CA LYS A 131 -0.52 -9.05 6.73
C LYS A 131 0.33 -9.15 5.45
N THR A 132 0.22 -8.19 4.54
CA THR A 132 1.15 -8.09 3.41
C THR A 132 2.51 -7.57 3.88
N LYS A 133 3.57 -8.19 3.37
CA LYS A 133 4.98 -7.96 3.75
C LYS A 133 5.56 -6.63 3.26
N SER A 134 4.87 -5.93 2.36
CA SER A 134 5.28 -4.60 1.89
C SER A 134 4.66 -3.54 2.79
N GLN A 135 5.49 -2.80 3.53
CA GLN A 135 5.04 -1.72 4.40
C GLN A 135 4.47 -0.53 3.61
N ASP A 136 4.82 -0.41 2.32
CA ASP A 136 4.55 0.79 1.53
C ASP A 136 3.23 0.73 0.75
N ASN A 137 2.68 -0.47 0.50
CA ASN A 137 1.41 -0.64 -0.23
C ASN A 137 0.37 -1.36 0.64
N ILE A 138 -0.70 -0.65 1.00
CA ILE A 138 -1.83 -1.20 1.76
C ILE A 138 -2.91 -1.68 0.79
N PRO A 139 -3.22 -2.99 0.74
CA PRO A 139 -4.39 -3.48 0.01
C PRO A 139 -5.68 -2.98 0.67
N LEU A 140 -6.58 -2.40 -0.12
CA LEU A 140 -7.87 -1.89 0.37
C LEU A 140 -9.02 -2.87 0.10
N GLY A 141 -8.98 -3.60 -1.03
CA GLY A 141 -10.02 -4.57 -1.40
C GLY A 141 -10.20 -4.70 -2.91
N MET A 142 -11.37 -5.20 -3.32
CA MET A 142 -11.73 -5.36 -4.73
C MET A 142 -12.97 -4.56 -5.10
N LEU A 143 -12.86 -3.70 -6.10
CA LEU A 143 -14.01 -3.02 -6.71
C LEU A 143 -14.52 -3.79 -7.93
N ALA A 144 -15.84 -3.86 -8.08
CA ALA A 144 -16.48 -4.45 -9.26
C ALA A 144 -16.58 -3.41 -10.39
N SER A 145 -16.39 -3.87 -11.62
CA SER A 145 -16.61 -3.12 -12.86
C SER A 145 -17.36 -4.00 -13.85
N LYS A 146 -17.76 -3.43 -15.00
CA LYS A 146 -18.36 -4.20 -16.11
C LYS A 146 -17.40 -5.26 -16.68
N ASN A 147 -16.09 -5.06 -16.50
CA ASN A 147 -15.04 -5.90 -17.08
C ASN A 147 -14.41 -6.87 -16.05
N GLY A 148 -14.97 -6.96 -14.83
CA GLY A 148 -14.51 -7.86 -13.78
C GLY A 148 -14.34 -7.19 -12.43
N ARG A 149 -13.54 -7.78 -11.54
CA ARG A 149 -13.19 -7.21 -10.24
C ARG A 149 -11.73 -6.79 -10.25
N HIS A 150 -11.44 -5.59 -9.79
CA HIS A 150 -10.10 -5.01 -9.80
C HIS A 150 -9.62 -4.78 -8.37
N TRP A 151 -8.35 -5.12 -8.12
CA TRP A 151 -7.70 -4.85 -6.85
C TRP A 151 -7.46 -3.35 -6.68
N VAL A 152 -7.68 -2.85 -5.47
CA VAL A 152 -7.37 -1.48 -5.07
C VAL A 152 -6.32 -1.52 -3.98
N SER A 153 -5.27 -0.72 -4.13
CA SER A 153 -4.24 -0.54 -3.12
C SER A 153 -3.84 0.92 -2.97
N LEU A 154 -3.43 1.31 -1.77
CA LEU A 154 -2.90 2.64 -1.47
C LEU A 154 -1.39 2.53 -1.23
N ASN A 155 -0.60 3.27 -2.01
CA ASN A 155 0.81 3.49 -1.71
C ASN A 155 0.94 4.62 -0.69
N ILE A 156 1.54 4.33 0.46
CA ILE A 156 1.66 5.26 1.57
C ILE A 156 2.72 6.33 1.31
N LYS A 157 3.86 5.97 0.70
CA LYS A 157 4.96 6.91 0.50
C LYS A 157 4.66 7.94 -0.59
N SER A 158 4.03 7.50 -1.67
CA SER A 158 3.68 8.36 -2.79
C SER A 158 2.26 8.92 -2.71
N MET A 159 1.44 8.46 -1.76
CA MET A 159 0.01 8.81 -1.65
C MET A 159 -0.76 8.54 -2.95
N LEU A 160 -0.39 7.47 -3.67
CA LEU A 160 -1.05 7.05 -4.89
C LEU A 160 -2.08 5.95 -4.60
N LEU A 161 -3.30 6.12 -5.11
CA LEU A 161 -4.26 5.03 -5.22
C LEU A 161 -3.97 4.27 -6.52
N GLU A 162 -3.74 2.97 -6.41
CA GLU A 162 -3.54 2.07 -7.53
C GLU A 162 -4.81 1.25 -7.77
N LEU A 163 -5.28 1.27 -9.01
CA LEU A 163 -6.45 0.56 -9.48
C LEU A 163 -6.27 0.23 -10.96
N ASN A 164 -6.50 -1.02 -11.36
CA ASN A 164 -6.47 -1.45 -12.77
C ASN A 164 -5.16 -1.08 -13.51
N GLN A 165 -4.00 -1.22 -12.84
CA GLN A 165 -2.67 -0.82 -13.34
C GLN A 165 -2.51 0.68 -13.62
N GLN A 166 -3.45 1.49 -13.15
CA GLN A 166 -3.38 2.94 -13.17
C GLN A 166 -3.14 3.45 -11.75
N THR A 167 -2.47 4.59 -11.65
CA THR A 167 -2.23 5.27 -10.38
C THR A 167 -2.75 6.69 -10.46
N VAL A 168 -3.27 7.20 -9.35
CA VAL A 168 -3.75 8.57 -9.23
C VAL A 168 -3.41 9.10 -7.84
N GLN A 169 -3.10 10.39 -7.76
CA GLN A 169 -2.77 11.02 -6.49
C GLN A 169 -4.00 11.14 -5.60
N LEU A 170 -3.87 10.81 -4.33
CA LEU A 170 -5.00 10.79 -3.41
C LEU A 170 -5.55 12.20 -3.16
N ASN A 171 -4.74 13.24 -3.29
CA ASN A 171 -5.18 14.64 -3.20
C ASN A 171 -5.99 15.12 -4.43
N GLU A 172 -5.98 14.37 -5.54
CA GLU A 172 -6.85 14.60 -6.70
C GLU A 172 -8.20 13.89 -6.53
N LEU A 173 -8.26 12.84 -5.69
CA LEU A 173 -9.46 12.06 -5.47
C LEU A 173 -10.24 12.46 -4.22
N LEU A 174 -9.54 12.79 -3.13
CA LEU A 174 -10.16 13.14 -1.85
C LEU A 174 -10.34 14.64 -1.75
N TYR A 175 -11.57 15.04 -1.45
CA TYR A 175 -11.92 16.44 -1.21
C TYR A 175 -13.10 16.53 -0.25
N PHE A 176 -13.30 17.72 0.29
CA PHE A 176 -14.50 18.07 1.02
C PHE A 176 -15.53 18.68 0.07
N GLU A 177 -16.72 18.09 0.05
CA GLU A 177 -17.92 18.67 -0.52
C GLU A 177 -18.79 19.18 0.65
N GLY A 178 -18.80 20.50 0.85
CA GLY A 178 -19.29 21.10 2.08
C GLY A 178 -18.48 20.61 3.29
N GLU A 179 -19.15 19.96 4.25
CA GLU A 179 -18.51 19.42 5.45
C GLU A 179 -18.21 17.91 5.38
N SER A 180 -18.51 17.26 4.25
CA SER A 180 -18.33 15.82 4.07
C SER A 180 -17.05 15.53 3.29
N LEU A 181 -16.20 14.66 3.84
CA LEU A 181 -15.07 14.11 3.10
C LEU A 181 -15.60 13.08 2.11
N VAL A 182 -15.32 13.29 0.83
CA VAL A 182 -15.77 12.44 -0.27
C VAL A 182 -14.58 11.99 -1.12
N ILE A 183 -14.81 10.95 -1.91
CA ILE A 183 -13.88 10.48 -2.94
C ILE A 183 -14.53 10.66 -4.32
N ASP A 184 -13.77 11.12 -5.31
CA ASP A 184 -14.25 11.30 -6.68
C ASP A 184 -14.61 9.94 -7.32
N ARG A 185 -15.86 9.52 -7.15
CA ARG A 185 -16.36 8.25 -7.69
C ARG A 185 -16.40 8.26 -9.22
N SER A 186 -16.62 9.42 -9.85
CA SER A 186 -16.61 9.52 -11.30
C SER A 186 -15.22 9.17 -11.83
N ARG A 187 -14.17 9.76 -11.23
CA ARG A 187 -12.78 9.46 -11.58
C ARG A 187 -12.39 8.00 -11.31
N ILE A 188 -12.81 7.44 -10.18
CA ILE A 188 -12.60 6.02 -9.86
C ILE A 188 -13.27 5.12 -10.91
N ASN A 189 -14.50 5.42 -11.31
CA ASN A 189 -15.22 4.65 -12.31
C ASN A 189 -14.58 4.74 -13.70
N GLU A 190 -14.07 5.91 -14.09
CA GLU A 190 -13.28 6.07 -15.31
C GLU A 190 -12.07 5.15 -15.31
N MET A 191 -11.32 5.10 -14.20
CA MET A 191 -10.16 4.21 -14.05
C MET A 191 -10.53 2.72 -14.10
N LEU A 192 -11.69 2.33 -13.56
CA LEU A 192 -12.20 0.96 -13.62
C LEU A 192 -12.53 0.51 -15.03
N VAL A 193 -13.09 1.39 -15.86
CA VAL A 193 -13.56 1.07 -17.21
C VAL A 193 -12.44 1.24 -18.25
N ALA A 194 -11.47 2.11 -17.98
CA ALA A 194 -10.32 2.32 -18.86
C ALA A 194 -9.61 0.99 -19.16
N ALA A 195 -9.20 0.83 -20.41
CA ALA A 195 -8.31 -0.27 -20.77
C ALA A 195 -7.05 -0.15 -19.90
N PRO A 196 -6.55 -1.26 -19.31
CA PRO A 196 -5.30 -1.23 -18.55
C PRO A 196 -4.23 -0.56 -19.42
N LEU A 197 -3.47 0.37 -18.83
CA LEU A 197 -2.30 0.91 -19.51
C LEU A 197 -1.43 -0.30 -19.86
N ARG A 198 -1.20 -0.54 -21.16
CA ARG A 198 -0.34 -1.63 -21.63
C ARG A 198 1.10 -1.34 -21.18
N GLN A 199 1.42 -1.66 -19.93
CA GLN A 199 2.78 -1.68 -19.39
C GLN A 199 3.38 -3.09 -19.38
N GLY A 200 2.73 -4.03 -20.07
CA GLY A 200 3.39 -5.25 -20.53
C GLY A 200 4.03 -4.97 -21.88
N LYS A 201 5.28 -5.40 -22.09
CA LYS A 201 5.77 -5.66 -23.45
C LYS A 201 4.65 -6.41 -24.17
N GLU A 202 4.30 -5.94 -25.36
CA GLU A 202 3.44 -6.70 -26.25
C GLU A 202 3.91 -8.15 -26.19
N TYR A 203 3.02 -9.07 -25.83
CA TYR A 203 3.37 -10.47 -25.87
C TYR A 203 3.63 -10.78 -27.33
N ILE A 204 4.89 -10.65 -27.74
CA ILE A 204 5.41 -11.17 -28.98
C ILE A 204 5.56 -12.66 -28.65
N PRO A 205 4.65 -13.53 -29.10
CA PRO A 205 4.89 -14.95 -28.99
C PRO A 205 6.21 -15.16 -29.70
N SER A 206 7.22 -15.66 -29.00
CA SER A 206 8.48 -16.00 -29.65
C SER A 206 8.22 -17.18 -30.58
N THR A 207 7.76 -16.87 -31.79
CA THR A 207 7.58 -17.82 -32.90
C THR A 207 8.88 -18.57 -33.11
N SER A 208 10.01 -17.86 -33.04
CA SER A 208 11.36 -18.44 -33.11
C SER A 208 11.65 -19.50 -32.04
N ILE A 209 11.34 -19.25 -30.74
CA ILE A 209 11.55 -20.24 -29.68
C ILE A 209 10.53 -21.39 -29.78
N ARG A 210 9.29 -21.10 -30.18
CA ARG A 210 8.24 -22.12 -30.35
C ARG A 210 8.56 -23.06 -31.51
N GLU A 211 9.02 -22.52 -32.64
CA GLU A 211 9.47 -23.28 -33.80
C GLU A 211 10.74 -24.07 -33.49
N ALA A 212 11.72 -23.47 -32.79
CA ALA A 212 12.91 -24.19 -32.35
C ALA A 212 12.58 -25.36 -31.40
N ARG A 213 11.62 -25.18 -30.47
CA ARG A 213 11.15 -26.26 -29.58
C ARG A 213 10.39 -27.34 -30.37
N LYS A 214 9.60 -26.96 -31.37
CA LYS A 214 8.90 -27.90 -32.26
C LYS A 214 9.89 -28.73 -33.06
N LEU A 215 10.86 -28.11 -33.72
CA LEU A 215 11.92 -28.77 -34.48
C LEU A 215 12.77 -29.69 -33.59
N LYS A 216 13.15 -29.26 -32.39
CA LYS A 216 13.89 -30.11 -31.44
C LYS A 216 13.08 -31.34 -31.01
N THR A 217 11.76 -31.17 -30.84
CA THR A 217 10.86 -32.28 -30.49
C THR A 217 10.67 -33.24 -31.66
N GLU A 218 10.55 -32.74 -32.88
CA GLU A 218 10.46 -33.55 -34.10
C GLU A 218 11.76 -34.31 -34.37
N ALA A 219 12.92 -33.67 -34.24
CA ALA A 219 14.22 -34.33 -34.36
C ALA A 219 14.40 -35.44 -33.30
N LYS A 220 13.97 -35.18 -32.05
CA LYS A 220 13.95 -36.19 -30.99
C LYS A 220 13.09 -37.40 -31.38
N HIS A 221 11.89 -37.17 -31.89
CA HIS A 221 11.01 -38.25 -32.33
C HIS A 221 11.57 -39.00 -33.54
N GLN A 222 12.23 -38.30 -34.46
CA GLN A 222 12.83 -38.93 -35.64
C GLN A 222 13.97 -39.86 -35.24
N ASN A 223 14.86 -39.43 -34.33
CA ASN A 223 15.91 -40.30 -33.78
C ASN A 223 15.36 -41.59 -33.19
N TRP A 224 14.19 -41.55 -32.53
CA TRP A 224 13.54 -42.75 -32.01
C TRP A 224 13.02 -43.68 -33.11
N ARG A 225 12.47 -43.13 -34.19
CA ARG A 225 11.98 -43.92 -35.34
C ARG A 225 13.13 -44.57 -36.10
N ASP A 226 14.22 -43.84 -36.29
CA ASP A 226 15.40 -44.35 -37.00
C ASP A 226 16.04 -45.49 -36.20
N GLU A 227 16.17 -45.31 -34.88
CA GLU A 227 16.67 -46.35 -33.99
C GLU A 227 15.74 -47.56 -33.96
N TYR A 228 14.43 -47.33 -33.93
CA TYR A 228 13.43 -48.40 -34.00
C TYR A 228 13.57 -49.20 -35.30
N ALA A 229 13.68 -48.53 -36.45
CA ALA A 229 13.86 -49.17 -37.75
C ALA A 229 15.16 -49.97 -37.81
N ARG A 230 16.25 -49.43 -37.26
CA ARG A 230 17.55 -50.12 -37.14
C ARG A 230 17.43 -51.40 -36.31
N MET A 231 16.86 -51.31 -35.11
CA MET A 231 16.67 -52.46 -34.23
C MET A 231 15.73 -53.50 -34.84
N LYS A 232 14.69 -53.08 -35.56
CA LYS A 232 13.74 -53.99 -36.21
C LYS A 232 14.37 -54.77 -37.37
N ARG A 233 15.34 -54.19 -38.10
CA ARG A 233 16.13 -54.91 -39.12
C ARG A 233 17.07 -55.94 -38.49
N GLN A 234 17.66 -55.62 -37.34
CA GLN A 234 18.59 -56.52 -36.65
C GLN A 234 17.88 -57.63 -35.88
N GLN A 235 16.67 -57.35 -35.37
CA GLN A 235 15.90 -58.26 -34.52
C GLN A 235 14.42 -58.27 -34.96
N PRO A 236 14.09 -58.96 -36.07
CA PRO A 236 12.74 -58.93 -36.65
C PRO A 236 11.65 -59.41 -35.69
N ASP A 237 11.95 -60.38 -34.83
CA ASP A 237 10.98 -60.98 -33.90
C ASP A 237 10.72 -60.13 -32.65
N MET A 238 11.52 -59.07 -32.43
CA MET A 238 11.34 -58.24 -31.24
C MET A 238 10.08 -57.39 -31.35
N SER A 239 9.22 -57.46 -30.33
CA SER A 239 8.01 -56.65 -30.27
C SER A 239 8.34 -55.15 -30.17
N ALA A 240 7.46 -54.31 -30.70
CA ALA A 240 7.64 -52.85 -30.65
C ALA A 240 7.69 -52.31 -29.21
N ARG A 241 7.02 -52.97 -28.26
CA ARG A 241 7.11 -52.65 -26.83
C ARG A 241 8.46 -53.05 -26.21
N GLY A 242 9.08 -54.11 -26.72
CA GLY A 242 10.45 -54.50 -26.32
C GLY A 242 11.48 -53.48 -26.80
N ILE A 243 11.37 -53.07 -28.06
CA ILE A 243 12.26 -52.05 -28.66
C ILE A 243 12.09 -50.70 -27.94
N SER A 244 10.86 -50.29 -27.60
CA SER A 244 10.63 -49.02 -26.89
C SER A 244 11.25 -48.98 -25.49
N LYS A 245 11.24 -50.10 -24.76
CA LYS A 245 11.92 -50.23 -23.46
C LYS A 245 13.43 -50.09 -23.61
N LYS A 246 14.02 -50.67 -24.65
CA LYS A 246 15.45 -50.60 -24.94
C LYS A 246 15.89 -49.19 -25.36
N ILE A 247 15.08 -48.50 -26.17
CA ILE A 247 15.35 -47.10 -26.54
C ILE A 247 15.27 -46.19 -25.30
N ALA A 248 14.33 -46.43 -24.37
CA ALA A 248 14.20 -45.65 -23.15
C ALA A 248 15.45 -45.68 -22.24
N THR A 249 16.27 -46.72 -22.34
CA THR A 249 17.55 -46.81 -21.60
C THR A 249 18.73 -46.16 -22.33
N MET A 250 18.55 -45.69 -23.57
CA MET A 250 19.60 -45.05 -24.36
C MET A 250 19.62 -43.53 -24.16
N ASN A 251 20.77 -42.90 -24.40
CA ASN A 251 20.93 -41.43 -24.30
C ASN A 251 19.96 -40.66 -25.23
N ILE A 252 19.56 -41.27 -26.36
CA ILE A 252 18.59 -40.67 -27.29
C ILE A 252 17.18 -40.52 -26.70
N ALA A 253 16.84 -41.24 -25.61
CA ALA A 253 15.56 -41.10 -24.92
C ALA A 253 15.39 -39.71 -24.30
N GLN A 254 16.48 -39.07 -23.89
CA GLN A 254 16.47 -37.78 -23.20
C GLN A 254 15.42 -37.76 -22.07
N GLY A 255 15.46 -38.77 -21.20
CA GLY A 255 14.56 -38.93 -20.05
C GLY A 255 13.12 -39.36 -20.37
N ALA A 256 12.79 -39.69 -21.63
CA ALA A 256 11.44 -40.11 -21.99
C ALA A 256 11.15 -41.57 -21.59
N GLU A 257 9.95 -41.81 -21.06
CA GLU A 257 9.49 -43.16 -20.71
C GLU A 257 9.20 -44.02 -21.94
N ALA A 258 9.39 -45.34 -21.80
CA ALA A 258 9.14 -46.32 -22.86
C ALA A 258 7.71 -46.26 -23.44
N SER A 259 6.70 -45.91 -22.62
CA SER A 259 5.31 -45.73 -23.03
C SER A 259 5.12 -44.55 -24.00
N THR A 260 5.89 -43.48 -23.80
CA THR A 260 5.87 -42.26 -24.61
C THR A 260 6.61 -42.46 -25.91
N ILE A 261 7.77 -43.13 -25.86
CA ILE A 261 8.53 -43.50 -27.05
C ILE A 261 7.70 -44.45 -27.92
N TYR A 262 7.06 -45.47 -27.32
CA TYR A 262 6.16 -46.41 -28.02
C TYR A 262 5.08 -45.70 -28.85
N ARG A 263 4.44 -44.67 -28.27
CA ARG A 263 3.38 -43.90 -28.95
C ARG A 263 3.88 -43.01 -30.09
N LYS A 264 5.17 -42.66 -30.12
CA LYS A 264 5.75 -41.71 -31.09
C LYS A 264 6.58 -42.39 -32.20
N MET A 265 6.88 -43.68 -32.04
CA MET A 265 7.51 -44.52 -33.06
C MET A 265 6.51 -45.12 -34.06
N LYS A 266 5.25 -45.29 -33.63
CA LYS A 266 4.13 -45.63 -34.53
C LYS A 266 3.77 -44.41 -35.38
#